data_AF-A0A969TS96-F1
#
_entry.id   AF-A0A969TS96-F1
#
_cell.length_a   1.000
_cell.length_b   1.000
_cell.length_c   1.000
_cell.angle_alpha   90.00
_cell.angle_beta   90.00
_cell.angle_gamma   90.00
#
_symmetry.space_group_name_H-M   'P 1'
#
loop_
_entity.id
_entity.type
_entity.pdbx_description
1 polymer ?
#
loop_
_entity_poly.entity_id
_entity_poly.type
_entity_poly.pdbx_seq_one_letter_code
_entity_poly.pdbx_strand_id
1 'polypeptide(L)'
;MHATGTIKKTICQPIDNKIELNEIYSRCSEQISHAECYREYRQRNINYGHSFQAIEQLWRRDGEALARVTLPSKIVTEANSYQIHPVLLDACLQVIPFALPPESRHQQESYMPIAYERVRLYGHSPDTVWSHGVLRLLKDTNEETFTGDFQLIDANGQLVAEITGMSLKRARSQSLNAIVTSDRRSPNWLYQIQWQLQANTATQATTKLGYWIILSDRTGVGDALALKLKQLGQGVEIIYAANSVSEFPHLPISSSCLGVVYLWSLDSSLPVETNTGSLVKIVQQLIADRIEVPLWSITQNSQAILKTDLKETALETSCLWGLGKVIALEHPELWGGSIDLDITTNFADSADSILQEILAPDREFQLAFRQGKRYVSRLIESQLPSLGQQFSLHPNGTYLITGGLGNLGLQIARWLSDRGARHLVLIGRRKFEELPPSTAETIQQLERQGIEIEIFSVDVSDRDRLETIIKTLPSLRGIIHAAGVGSLENISEMKQSSLDCVLKPKVRGAWLLHQLTQTRELDFFVLFSSAASVWGAKQLGHYAAANQFLDTLALYRHSIKLPALSINWGSFTERGMVSSTEATF
;
A
#
# COMPACT_ATOMS: atom_id res chain seq x y z
N MET A 1 1.44 -6.18 10.82
CA MET A 1 1.68 -7.31 11.74
C MET A 1 2.46 -8.35 10.94
N HIS A 2 3.75 -8.53 11.22
CA HIS A 2 4.60 -9.48 10.50
C HIS A 2 4.73 -10.75 11.36
N ALA A 3 4.21 -11.88 10.88
CA ALA A 3 4.44 -13.18 11.48
C ALA A 3 5.45 -13.96 10.62
N THR A 4 6.36 -14.71 11.24
CA THR A 4 7.32 -15.59 10.57
C THR A 4 7.10 -17.02 11.04
N GLY A 5 7.13 -17.98 10.12
CA GLY A 5 7.00 -19.40 10.44
C GLY A 5 7.41 -20.30 9.27
N THR A 6 7.49 -21.60 9.51
CA THR A 6 7.79 -22.61 8.48
C THR A 6 6.53 -23.39 8.13
N ILE A 7 6.25 -23.53 6.83
CA ILE A 7 5.13 -24.34 6.35
C ILE A 7 5.67 -25.69 5.87
N LYS A 8 5.05 -26.78 6.32
CA LYS A 8 5.36 -28.14 5.85
C LYS A 8 4.06 -28.87 5.50
N LYS A 9 3.96 -29.34 4.25
CA LYS A 9 2.91 -30.28 3.85
C LYS A 9 3.35 -31.69 4.20
N THR A 10 2.62 -32.36 5.09
CA THR A 10 2.89 -33.75 5.47
C THR A 10 1.63 -34.57 5.17
N ILE A 11 1.78 -35.77 4.63
CA ILE A 11 0.69 -36.73 4.52
C ILE A 11 0.44 -37.26 5.94
N CYS A 12 -0.53 -36.69 6.64
CA CYS A 12 -0.96 -37.20 7.93
C CYS A 12 -1.90 -38.38 7.73
N GLN A 13 -1.78 -39.40 8.57
CA GLN A 13 -2.82 -40.42 8.70
C GLN A 13 -4.09 -39.76 9.28
N PRO A 14 -5.29 -40.21 8.89
CA PRO A 14 -6.54 -39.76 9.51
C PRO A 14 -6.44 -39.91 11.03
N ILE A 15 -6.80 -38.88 11.77
CA ILE A 15 -6.93 -38.99 13.23
C ILE A 15 -8.24 -39.72 13.49
N ASP A 16 -8.17 -40.99 13.90
CA ASP A 16 -9.34 -41.84 14.20
C ASP A 16 -10.03 -41.49 15.54
N ASN A 17 -9.49 -40.53 16.31
CA ASN A 17 -10.11 -40.06 17.54
C ASN A 17 -11.17 -39.00 17.23
N LYS A 18 -12.45 -39.40 17.29
CA LYS A 18 -13.58 -38.47 17.30
C LYS A 18 -13.63 -37.73 18.63
N ILE A 19 -13.85 -36.43 18.56
CA ILE A 19 -14.04 -35.58 19.74
C ILE A 19 -15.52 -35.60 20.11
N GLU A 20 -15.82 -36.10 21.31
CA GLU A 20 -17.18 -36.16 21.85
C GLU A 20 -17.63 -34.78 22.32
N LEU A 21 -18.27 -34.01 21.42
CA LEU A 21 -18.76 -32.66 21.71
C LEU A 21 -19.66 -32.61 22.96
N ASN A 22 -20.46 -33.66 23.19
CA ASN A 22 -21.34 -33.77 24.36
C ASN A 22 -20.59 -33.75 25.69
N GLU A 23 -19.37 -34.31 25.74
CA GLU A 23 -18.53 -34.23 26.93
C GLU A 23 -18.05 -32.81 27.18
N ILE A 24 -17.65 -32.08 26.13
CA ILE A 24 -17.24 -30.67 26.25
C ILE A 24 -18.43 -29.81 26.70
N TYR A 25 -19.60 -30.04 26.09
CA TYR A 25 -20.85 -29.38 26.47
C TYR A 25 -21.18 -29.53 27.95
N SER A 26 -21.10 -30.75 28.48
CA SER A 26 -21.39 -31.01 29.90
C SER A 26 -20.45 -30.27 30.87
N ARG A 27 -19.25 -29.87 30.40
CA ARG A 27 -18.27 -29.14 31.19
C ARG A 27 -18.48 -27.63 31.14
N CYS A 28 -18.88 -27.07 30.00
CA CYS A 28 -19.10 -25.64 29.81
C CYS A 28 -20.53 -25.24 30.22
N SER A 29 -20.73 -25.00 31.51
CA SER A 29 -22.06 -24.81 32.13
C SER A 29 -22.72 -23.46 31.84
N GLU A 30 -21.96 -22.43 31.47
CA GLU A 30 -22.49 -21.10 31.18
C GLU A 30 -22.72 -20.92 29.68
N GLN A 31 -23.96 -20.66 29.29
CA GLN A 31 -24.34 -20.43 27.90
C GLN A 31 -24.47 -18.94 27.60
N ILE A 32 -23.91 -18.50 26.47
CA ILE A 32 -23.93 -17.13 25.99
C ILE A 32 -24.57 -17.10 24.61
N SER A 33 -25.60 -16.28 24.45
CA SER A 33 -26.24 -16.07 23.15
C SER A 33 -25.35 -15.25 22.20
N HIS A 34 -25.58 -15.38 20.88
CA HIS A 34 -24.96 -14.52 19.86
C HIS A 34 -24.99 -13.02 20.26
N ALA A 35 -26.17 -12.53 20.65
CA ALA A 35 -26.37 -11.12 20.98
C ALA A 35 -25.61 -10.67 22.23
N GLU A 36 -25.42 -11.55 23.21
CA GLU A 36 -24.63 -11.28 24.42
C GLU A 36 -23.13 -11.35 24.13
N CYS A 37 -22.68 -12.33 23.33
CA CYS A 37 -21.29 -12.46 22.92
C CYS A 37 -20.76 -11.17 22.28
N TYR A 38 -21.45 -10.65 21.26
CA TYR A 38 -21.04 -9.40 20.61
C TYR A 38 -21.38 -8.14 21.42
N ARG A 39 -22.17 -8.25 22.49
CA ARG A 39 -22.34 -7.17 23.47
C ARG A 39 -21.14 -7.10 24.41
N GLU A 40 -20.65 -8.23 24.91
CA GLU A 40 -19.42 -8.30 25.70
C GLU A 40 -18.22 -7.75 24.91
N TYR A 41 -18.09 -8.11 23.62
CA TYR A 41 -17.03 -7.54 22.77
C TYR A 41 -17.10 -6.02 22.64
N ARG A 42 -18.29 -5.47 22.42
CA ARG A 42 -18.49 -4.02 22.36
C ARG A 42 -18.15 -3.32 23.67
N GLN A 43 -18.48 -3.93 24.81
CA GLN A 43 -18.11 -3.42 26.13
C GLN A 43 -16.60 -3.40 26.36
N ARG A 44 -15.85 -4.25 25.64
CA ARG A 44 -14.37 -4.29 25.64
C ARG A 44 -13.75 -3.46 24.50
N ASN A 45 -14.54 -2.63 23.82
CA ASN A 45 -14.14 -1.78 22.68
C ASN A 45 -13.71 -2.53 21.41
N ILE A 46 -14.16 -3.77 21.23
CA ILE A 46 -13.98 -4.53 19.99
C ILE A 46 -15.30 -4.54 19.23
N ASN A 47 -15.33 -3.89 18.06
CA ASN A 47 -16.49 -3.79 17.19
C ASN A 47 -16.32 -4.69 15.96
N TYR A 48 -16.85 -5.92 16.01
CA TYR A 48 -16.92 -6.78 14.84
C TYR A 48 -18.03 -6.32 13.88
N GLY A 49 -17.69 -6.11 12.61
CA GLY A 49 -18.69 -5.86 11.56
C GLY A 49 -19.57 -7.09 11.31
N HIS A 50 -20.74 -6.91 10.69
CA HIS A 50 -21.73 -7.98 10.49
C HIS A 50 -21.15 -9.26 9.87
N SER A 51 -20.21 -9.14 8.93
CA SER A 51 -19.55 -10.29 8.30
C SER A 51 -18.68 -11.11 9.26
N PHE A 52 -18.16 -10.51 10.33
CA PHE A 52 -17.30 -11.15 11.33
C PHE A 52 -18.07 -11.62 12.58
N GLN A 53 -19.40 -11.51 12.57
CA GLN A 53 -20.26 -11.96 13.67
C GLN A 53 -20.76 -13.39 13.44
N ALA A 54 -19.85 -14.35 13.27
CA ALA A 54 -20.18 -15.73 12.86
C ALA A 54 -20.40 -16.73 14.02
N ILE A 55 -20.09 -16.37 15.27
CA ILE A 55 -20.48 -17.16 16.46
C ILE A 55 -22.01 -17.16 16.60
N GLU A 56 -22.65 -18.33 16.49
CA GLU A 56 -24.10 -18.50 16.72
C GLU A 56 -24.42 -18.67 18.20
N GLN A 57 -23.61 -19.47 18.89
CA GLN A 57 -23.81 -19.82 20.29
C GLN A 57 -22.50 -20.21 20.94
N LEU A 58 -22.31 -19.81 22.20
CA LEU A 58 -21.09 -20.05 22.94
C LEU A 58 -21.42 -20.63 24.32
N TRP A 59 -20.58 -21.55 24.79
CA TRP A 59 -20.59 -22.13 26.12
C TRP A 59 -19.22 -21.92 26.74
N ARG A 60 -19.16 -21.53 28.01
CA ARG A 60 -17.90 -21.32 28.71
C ARG A 60 -17.87 -21.91 30.11
N ARG A 61 -16.65 -22.07 30.61
CA ARG A 61 -16.27 -22.17 32.02
C ARG A 61 -14.86 -21.58 32.19
N ASP A 62 -14.37 -21.57 33.42
CA ASP A 62 -13.01 -21.11 33.70
C ASP A 62 -11.99 -22.03 33.00
N GLY A 63 -11.17 -21.45 32.14
CA GLY A 63 -10.13 -22.14 31.39
C GLY A 63 -10.58 -22.85 30.12
N GLU A 64 -11.87 -22.86 29.77
CA GLU A 64 -12.38 -23.59 28.60
C GLU A 64 -13.63 -22.93 28.00
N ALA A 65 -13.69 -22.86 26.68
CA ALA A 65 -14.85 -22.36 25.94
C ALA A 65 -15.10 -23.18 24.67
N LEU A 66 -16.38 -23.31 24.31
CA LEU A 66 -16.86 -24.01 23.13
C LEU A 66 -17.84 -23.09 22.40
N ALA A 67 -17.76 -22.97 21.09
CA ALA A 67 -18.77 -22.25 20.32
C ALA A 67 -19.14 -22.95 19.03
N ARG A 68 -20.38 -22.76 18.61
CA ARG A 68 -20.84 -23.07 17.26
C ARG A 68 -20.63 -21.86 16.38
N VAL A 69 -19.90 -22.02 15.29
CA VAL A 69 -19.55 -20.95 14.37
C VAL A 69 -20.02 -21.31 12.97
N THR A 70 -20.81 -20.44 12.35
CA THR A 70 -21.33 -20.64 10.99
C THR A 70 -21.00 -19.44 10.13
N LEU A 71 -20.45 -19.70 8.94
CA LEU A 71 -20.16 -18.66 7.97
C LEU A 71 -21.46 -17.96 7.51
N PRO A 72 -21.52 -16.62 7.49
CA PRO A 72 -22.70 -15.91 7.02
C PRO A 72 -23.01 -16.21 5.55
N SER A 73 -24.29 -16.42 5.23
CA SER A 73 -24.77 -16.87 3.91
C SER A 73 -24.30 -16.02 2.72
N LYS A 74 -24.02 -14.73 2.93
CA LYS A 74 -23.51 -13.81 1.90
C LYS A 74 -22.07 -14.09 1.45
N ILE A 75 -21.31 -14.88 2.21
CA ILE A 75 -19.87 -15.13 2.00
C ILE A 75 -19.59 -16.61 1.69
N VAL A 76 -20.59 -17.48 1.86
CA VAL A 76 -20.49 -18.93 1.57
C VAL A 76 -20.06 -19.21 0.13
N THR A 77 -20.46 -18.38 -0.83
CA THR A 77 -20.06 -18.53 -2.25
C THR A 77 -18.55 -18.37 -2.48
N GLU A 78 -17.83 -17.68 -1.58
CA GLU A 78 -16.37 -17.49 -1.65
C GLU A 78 -15.60 -18.57 -0.87
N ALA A 79 -16.28 -19.39 -0.06
CA ALA A 79 -15.66 -20.37 0.83
C ALA A 79 -14.79 -21.41 0.11
N ASN A 80 -15.18 -21.82 -1.11
CA ASN A 80 -14.48 -22.82 -1.92
C ASN A 80 -13.05 -22.40 -2.34
N SER A 81 -12.69 -21.12 -2.20
CA SER A 81 -11.35 -20.61 -2.54
C SER A 81 -10.33 -20.79 -1.41
N TYR A 82 -10.77 -21.21 -0.23
CA TYR A 82 -9.92 -21.30 0.97
C TYR A 82 -9.98 -22.71 1.58
N GLN A 83 -8.90 -23.17 2.22
CA GLN A 83 -8.98 -24.39 3.04
C GLN A 83 -9.89 -24.17 4.26
N ILE A 84 -9.74 -23.02 4.92
CA ILE A 84 -10.64 -22.51 5.95
C ILE A 84 -10.89 -21.05 5.64
N HIS A 85 -12.15 -20.65 5.54
CA HIS A 85 -12.49 -19.27 5.22
C HIS A 85 -11.99 -18.32 6.34
N PRO A 86 -11.33 -17.18 6.03
CA PRO A 86 -10.75 -16.29 7.04
C PRO A 86 -11.75 -15.79 8.10
N VAL A 87 -12.99 -15.48 7.70
CA VAL A 87 -14.06 -15.10 8.64
C VAL A 87 -14.41 -16.23 9.59
N LEU A 88 -14.47 -17.47 9.10
CA LEU A 88 -14.78 -18.64 9.92
C LEU A 88 -13.65 -18.88 10.93
N LEU A 89 -12.40 -18.78 10.46
CA LEU A 89 -11.22 -18.91 11.31
C LEU A 89 -11.14 -17.80 12.37
N ASP A 90 -11.39 -16.54 12.01
CA ASP A 90 -11.39 -15.43 12.98
C ASP A 90 -12.47 -15.62 14.05
N ALA A 91 -13.70 -15.95 13.65
CA ALA A 91 -14.79 -16.20 14.60
C ALA A 91 -14.57 -17.43 15.48
N CYS A 92 -13.83 -18.42 14.99
CA CYS A 92 -13.29 -19.48 15.81
C CYS A 92 -12.34 -18.91 16.88
N LEU A 93 -11.36 -18.09 16.50
CA LEU A 93 -10.41 -17.48 17.44
C LEU A 93 -11.07 -16.53 18.45
N GLN A 94 -12.22 -15.93 18.13
CA GLN A 94 -13.03 -15.14 19.04
C GLN A 94 -13.58 -15.94 20.25
N VAL A 95 -13.39 -17.26 20.33
CA VAL A 95 -13.91 -18.04 21.46
C VAL A 95 -12.97 -18.02 22.67
N ILE A 96 -11.65 -17.96 22.45
CA ILE A 96 -10.67 -18.11 23.54
C ILE A 96 -10.74 -17.02 24.64
N PRO A 97 -11.07 -15.74 24.35
CA PRO A 97 -11.21 -14.75 25.42
C PRO A 97 -12.35 -15.06 26.40
N PHE A 98 -13.31 -15.92 26.03
CA PHE A 98 -14.37 -16.37 26.91
C PHE A 98 -13.95 -17.47 27.88
N ALA A 99 -12.80 -18.11 27.66
CA ALA A 99 -12.19 -19.09 28.56
C ALA A 99 -11.38 -18.42 29.69
N LEU A 100 -11.14 -17.11 29.65
CA LEU A 100 -10.33 -16.38 30.63
C LEU A 100 -10.93 -16.46 32.05
N PRO A 101 -10.12 -16.38 33.12
CA PRO A 101 -10.61 -16.35 34.50
C PRO A 101 -11.61 -15.20 34.74
N PRO A 102 -12.55 -15.31 35.70
CA PRO A 102 -13.55 -14.27 35.98
C PRO A 102 -12.93 -12.88 36.18
N GLU A 103 -11.83 -12.81 36.92
CA GLU A 103 -11.11 -11.57 37.25
C GLU A 103 -10.71 -10.80 35.98
N SER A 104 -10.14 -11.48 34.98
CA SER A 104 -9.76 -10.87 33.70
C SER A 104 -10.96 -10.58 32.79
N ARG A 105 -12.08 -11.29 32.94
CA ARG A 105 -13.33 -11.02 32.19
C ARG A 105 -14.05 -9.75 32.64
N HIS A 106 -13.93 -9.39 33.93
CA HIS A 106 -14.61 -8.24 34.53
C HIS A 106 -13.89 -6.90 34.37
N GLN A 107 -12.58 -6.89 34.07
CA GLN A 107 -11.78 -5.66 34.01
C GLN A 107 -12.01 -4.76 32.76
N GLN A 108 -12.99 -5.06 31.90
CA GLN A 108 -13.20 -4.39 30.58
C GLN A 108 -11.97 -4.40 29.66
N GLU A 109 -10.99 -5.25 29.94
CA GLU A 109 -9.76 -5.34 29.16
C GLU A 109 -9.95 -6.25 27.95
N SER A 110 -9.30 -5.89 26.85
CA SER A 110 -9.28 -6.69 25.62
C SER A 110 -8.02 -7.52 25.54
N TYR A 111 -8.12 -8.74 25.04
CA TYR A 111 -6.98 -9.62 24.81
C TYR A 111 -6.87 -9.93 23.31
N MET A 112 -5.68 -9.69 22.74
CA MET A 112 -5.45 -9.85 21.31
C MET A 112 -4.46 -11.01 21.05
N PRO A 113 -4.69 -11.84 20.01
CA PRO A 113 -3.72 -12.84 19.58
C PRO A 113 -2.42 -12.19 19.10
N ILE A 114 -1.27 -12.67 19.57
CA ILE A 114 0.05 -12.14 19.16
C ILE A 114 1.01 -13.18 18.59
N ALA A 115 0.81 -14.47 18.89
CA ALA A 115 1.66 -15.54 18.40
C ALA A 115 0.93 -16.89 18.41
N TYR A 116 1.41 -17.82 17.60
CA TYR A 116 0.96 -19.21 17.54
C TYR A 116 2.21 -20.10 17.51
N GLU A 117 2.28 -21.14 18.34
CA GLU A 117 3.38 -22.12 18.26
C GLU A 117 3.25 -22.99 17.01
N ARG A 118 2.03 -23.44 16.70
CA ARG A 118 1.76 -24.33 15.56
C ARG A 118 0.30 -24.27 15.14
N VAL A 119 0.09 -24.28 13.83
CA VAL A 119 -1.22 -24.46 13.19
C VAL A 119 -1.16 -25.71 12.32
N ARG A 120 -2.12 -26.62 12.46
CA ARG A 120 -2.31 -27.78 11.58
C ARG A 120 -3.71 -27.74 10.98
N LEU A 121 -3.78 -27.90 9.67
CA LEU A 121 -5.03 -28.05 8.93
C LEU A 121 -5.11 -29.50 8.44
N TYR A 122 -6.22 -30.18 8.72
CA TYR A 122 -6.42 -31.58 8.35
C TYR A 122 -7.25 -31.73 7.06
N GLY A 123 -8.00 -30.70 6.69
CA GLY A 123 -8.81 -30.71 5.46
C GLY A 123 -9.53 -29.38 5.25
N HIS A 124 -10.44 -29.38 4.28
CA HIS A 124 -11.33 -28.25 4.02
C HIS A 124 -12.38 -28.14 5.14
N SER A 125 -12.64 -26.93 5.65
CA SER A 125 -13.69 -26.72 6.65
C SER A 125 -15.07 -26.71 6.00
N PRO A 126 -16.08 -27.33 6.62
CA PRO A 126 -17.48 -27.03 6.31
C PRO A 126 -17.84 -25.58 6.71
N ASP A 127 -18.99 -25.09 6.25
CA ASP A 127 -19.49 -23.74 6.57
C ASP A 127 -19.82 -23.55 8.05
N THR A 128 -20.11 -24.65 8.76
CA THR A 128 -20.38 -24.67 10.20
C THR A 128 -19.39 -25.59 10.90
N VAL A 129 -18.71 -25.06 11.91
CA VAL A 129 -17.77 -25.81 12.77
C VAL A 129 -18.02 -25.52 14.24
N TRP A 130 -17.51 -26.42 15.08
CA TRP A 130 -17.35 -26.24 16.51
C TRP A 130 -15.95 -25.75 16.81
N SER A 131 -15.86 -24.67 17.54
CA SER A 131 -14.61 -24.09 18.03
C SER A 131 -14.47 -24.44 19.50
N HIS A 132 -13.41 -25.16 19.86
CA HIS A 132 -13.09 -25.52 21.25
C HIS A 132 -11.75 -24.91 21.63
N GLY A 133 -11.73 -24.06 22.65
CA GLY A 133 -10.55 -23.39 23.18
C GLY A 133 -10.29 -23.75 24.64
N VAL A 134 -9.05 -24.08 24.98
CA VAL A 134 -8.62 -24.45 26.34
C VAL A 134 -7.38 -23.63 26.70
N LEU A 135 -7.39 -22.97 27.86
CA LEU A 135 -6.22 -22.26 28.38
C LEU A 135 -5.22 -23.23 29.02
N ARG A 136 -3.93 -23.00 28.77
CA ARG A 136 -2.84 -23.69 29.47
C ARG A 136 -2.68 -23.05 30.85
N LEU A 137 -2.85 -23.83 31.92
CA LEU A 137 -2.57 -23.41 33.29
C LEU A 137 -1.06 -23.22 33.48
N LEU A 138 -0.57 -21.98 33.42
CA LEU A 138 0.81 -21.63 33.75
C LEU A 138 0.87 -21.13 35.20
N LYS A 139 1.86 -21.60 35.97
CA LYS A 139 2.00 -21.32 37.42
C LYS A 139 2.39 -19.88 37.77
N ASP A 140 2.75 -19.05 36.78
CA ASP A 140 3.18 -17.66 36.92
C ASP A 140 2.57 -16.78 35.80
N THR A 141 1.25 -16.79 35.64
CA THR A 141 0.61 -15.81 34.74
C THR A 141 0.47 -14.49 35.47
N ASN A 142 1.38 -13.55 35.21
CA ASN A 142 1.01 -12.15 35.27
C ASN A 142 -0.14 -11.96 34.28
N GLU A 143 -1.28 -11.39 34.69
CA GLU A 143 -2.53 -11.22 33.88
C GLU A 143 -2.35 -10.50 32.52
N GLU A 144 -1.12 -10.20 32.14
CA GLU A 144 -0.66 -9.62 30.88
C GLU A 144 -0.69 -10.58 29.69
N THR A 145 -0.46 -11.88 29.88
CA THR A 145 -0.41 -12.84 28.75
C THR A 145 -0.97 -14.21 29.14
N PHE A 146 -1.86 -14.73 28.29
CA PHE A 146 -2.44 -16.06 28.40
C PHE A 146 -2.03 -16.90 27.19
N THR A 147 -1.90 -18.21 27.38
CA THR A 147 -1.65 -19.15 26.29
C THR A 147 -2.76 -20.19 26.26
N GLY A 148 -3.29 -20.47 25.08
CA GLY A 148 -4.33 -21.48 24.87
C GLY A 148 -4.08 -22.36 23.67
N ASP A 149 -4.75 -23.51 23.68
CA ASP A 149 -4.85 -24.44 22.56
C ASP A 149 -6.28 -24.44 22.02
N PHE A 150 -6.41 -24.76 20.75
CA PHE A 150 -7.65 -24.56 20.01
C PHE A 150 -7.87 -25.65 18.96
N GLN A 151 -9.11 -26.11 18.85
CA GLN A 151 -9.53 -27.15 17.93
C GLN A 151 -10.78 -26.71 17.17
N LEU A 152 -10.77 -26.89 15.84
CA LEU A 152 -11.94 -26.73 14.97
C LEU A 152 -12.45 -28.14 14.65
N ILE A 153 -13.71 -28.40 14.94
CA ILE A 153 -14.32 -29.72 14.89
C ILE A 153 -15.57 -29.65 14.00
N ASP A 154 -15.78 -30.63 13.13
CA ASP A 154 -16.98 -30.70 12.30
C ASP A 154 -18.19 -31.23 13.09
N ALA A 155 -19.35 -31.33 12.42
CA ALA A 155 -20.58 -31.85 13.03
C ALA A 155 -20.50 -33.34 13.44
N ASN A 156 -19.52 -34.10 12.91
CA ASN A 156 -19.31 -35.52 13.19
C ASN A 156 -18.26 -35.76 14.29
N GLY A 157 -17.72 -34.70 14.90
CA GLY A 157 -16.65 -34.79 15.89
C GLY A 157 -15.24 -34.96 15.27
N GLN A 158 -15.08 -34.78 13.95
CA GLN A 158 -13.78 -34.86 13.29
C GLN A 158 -13.03 -33.54 13.38
N LEU A 159 -11.72 -33.62 13.61
CA LEU A 159 -10.85 -32.46 13.70
C LEU A 159 -10.56 -31.88 12.30
N VAL A 160 -10.97 -30.63 12.07
CA VAL A 160 -10.72 -29.86 10.85
C VAL A 160 -9.37 -29.15 10.93
N ALA A 161 -9.07 -28.55 12.09
CA ALA A 161 -7.81 -27.87 12.35
C ALA A 161 -7.48 -27.79 13.84
N GLU A 162 -6.19 -27.68 14.14
CA GLU A 162 -5.63 -27.54 15.48
C GLU A 162 -4.67 -26.35 15.50
N ILE A 163 -4.83 -25.46 16.48
CA ILE A 163 -3.90 -24.37 16.76
C ILE A 163 -3.40 -24.57 18.18
N THR A 164 -2.09 -24.77 18.33
CA THR A 164 -1.47 -24.94 19.65
C THR A 164 -0.63 -23.73 20.01
N GLY A 165 -0.65 -23.36 21.29
CA GLY A 165 0.22 -22.32 21.84
C GLY A 165 -0.14 -20.92 21.36
N MET A 166 -1.43 -20.65 21.18
CA MET A 166 -1.92 -19.32 20.86
C MET A 166 -1.69 -18.40 22.06
N SER A 167 -0.84 -17.39 21.88
CA SER A 167 -0.56 -16.39 22.91
C SER A 167 -1.50 -15.18 22.75
N LEU A 168 -2.22 -14.86 23.81
CA LEU A 168 -3.11 -13.71 23.95
C LEU A 168 -2.44 -12.69 24.85
N LYS A 169 -2.26 -11.47 24.37
CA LYS A 169 -1.70 -10.38 25.16
C LYS A 169 -2.78 -9.36 25.51
N ARG A 170 -2.74 -8.88 26.75
CA ARG A 170 -3.58 -7.79 27.21
C ARG A 170 -3.34 -6.53 26.37
N ALA A 171 -4.40 -5.99 25.80
CA ALA A 171 -4.45 -4.66 25.21
C ALA A 171 -4.86 -3.67 26.30
N ARG A 172 -3.89 -2.95 26.89
CA ARG A 172 -4.17 -1.97 27.95
C ARG A 172 -5.07 -0.85 27.42
N SER A 173 -6.10 -0.52 28.19
CA SER A 173 -7.09 0.51 27.87
C SER A 173 -6.48 1.92 27.72
N GLN A 174 -5.26 2.19 28.19
CA GLN A 174 -4.55 3.44 27.86
C GLN A 174 -4.14 3.54 26.39
N SER A 175 -3.96 2.42 25.69
CA SER A 175 -3.65 2.38 24.26
C SER A 175 -4.90 2.51 23.38
N LEU A 176 -6.09 2.20 23.92
CA LEU A 176 -7.38 2.31 23.22
C LEU A 176 -8.16 3.59 23.61
N ASN A 177 -8.06 4.08 24.85
CA ASN A 177 -8.63 5.37 25.28
C ASN A 177 -7.77 6.57 24.85
N ALA A 178 -6.49 6.39 24.50
CA ALA A 178 -5.73 7.41 23.77
C ALA A 178 -6.31 7.72 22.38
N ILE A 179 -7.21 6.86 21.86
CA ILE A 179 -7.87 7.08 20.56
C ILE A 179 -9.18 7.87 20.72
N VAL A 180 -9.81 7.88 21.90
CA VAL A 180 -11.18 8.41 22.04
C VAL A 180 -11.32 9.55 23.06
N THR A 181 -10.46 9.69 24.08
CA THR A 181 -10.71 10.67 25.16
C THR A 181 -9.53 11.49 25.67
N SER A 182 -8.38 11.52 24.97
CA SER A 182 -7.36 12.54 25.26
C SER A 182 -7.57 13.79 24.42
N ASP A 183 -7.68 14.90 25.13
CA ASP A 183 -7.55 16.30 24.73
C ASP A 183 -6.71 16.57 23.47
N ARG A 184 -7.06 17.63 22.75
CA ARG A 184 -6.53 18.11 21.46
C ARG A 184 -4.99 18.24 21.39
N ARG A 185 -4.28 17.11 21.32
CA ARG A 185 -2.97 17.00 20.66
C ARG A 185 -3.20 16.11 19.45
N SER A 186 -3.03 16.69 18.27
CA SER A 186 -3.27 16.06 16.97
C SER A 186 -2.79 14.62 17.00
N PRO A 187 -3.61 13.63 16.59
CA PRO A 187 -3.10 12.28 16.40
C PRO A 187 -1.90 12.35 15.44
N ASN A 188 -0.79 11.68 15.79
CA ASN A 188 0.43 11.65 14.98
C ASN A 188 0.17 10.90 13.67
N TRP A 189 -0.45 11.59 12.70
CA TRP A 189 -0.77 11.05 11.38
C TRP A 189 0.32 11.31 10.34
N LEU A 190 1.38 12.00 10.74
CA LEU A 190 2.39 12.48 9.83
C LEU A 190 3.60 11.56 9.87
N TYR A 191 3.98 11.12 8.68
CA TYR A 191 5.11 10.24 8.45
C TYR A 191 5.91 10.79 7.28
N GLN A 192 7.19 10.42 7.22
CA GLN A 192 8.06 10.71 6.10
C GLN A 192 9.00 9.53 5.83
N ILE A 193 9.46 9.44 4.60
CA ILE A 193 10.54 8.52 4.24
C ILE A 193 11.87 9.13 4.66
N GLN A 194 12.65 8.35 5.41
CA GLN A 194 14.03 8.65 5.74
C GLN A 194 14.94 7.56 5.17
N TRP A 195 16.01 7.99 4.53
CA TRP A 195 17.05 7.10 4.02
C TRP A 195 18.15 6.95 5.06
N GLN A 196 18.42 5.70 5.48
CA GLN A 196 19.39 5.38 6.51
C GLN A 196 20.62 4.71 5.90
N LEU A 197 21.80 5.13 6.32
CA LEU A 197 23.06 4.51 5.92
C LEU A 197 23.13 3.09 6.50
N GLN A 198 23.21 2.08 5.63
CA GLN A 198 23.25 0.68 6.04
C GLN A 198 24.10 -0.14 5.06
N ALA A 199 25.18 -0.74 5.58
CA ALA A 199 25.97 -1.69 4.80
C ALA A 199 25.13 -2.94 4.47
N ASN A 200 25.45 -3.60 3.36
CA ASN A 200 24.86 -4.89 3.03
C ASN A 200 25.28 -5.93 4.08
N THR A 201 24.31 -6.64 4.66
CA THR A 201 24.52 -7.61 5.74
C THR A 201 24.61 -9.06 5.26
N ALA A 202 24.46 -9.30 3.95
CA ALA A 202 24.51 -10.63 3.38
C ALA A 202 25.88 -11.27 3.58
N THR A 203 25.88 -12.49 4.09
CA THR A 203 27.10 -13.22 4.49
C THR A 203 27.62 -14.16 3.41
N GLN A 204 26.82 -14.50 2.40
CA GLN A 204 27.19 -15.41 1.30
C GLN A 204 26.53 -14.99 -0.01
N ALA A 205 27.34 -14.91 -1.08
CA ALA A 205 26.86 -14.69 -2.44
C ALA A 205 26.38 -16.01 -3.06
N THR A 206 25.42 -15.91 -3.98
CA THR A 206 24.88 -17.05 -4.73
C THR A 206 25.99 -17.71 -5.55
N THR A 207 26.22 -19.02 -5.33
CA THR A 207 27.20 -19.82 -6.10
C THR A 207 26.57 -20.58 -7.26
N LYS A 208 25.26 -20.41 -7.49
CA LYS A 208 24.54 -21.08 -8.58
C LYS A 208 25.03 -20.53 -9.92
N LEU A 209 25.43 -21.43 -10.81
CA LEU A 209 25.73 -21.10 -12.21
C LEU A 209 24.43 -21.07 -13.01
N GLY A 210 24.30 -20.08 -13.88
CA GLY A 210 23.16 -19.87 -14.75
C GLY A 210 23.40 -18.66 -15.65
N TYR A 211 22.34 -17.94 -16.00
CA TYR A 211 22.48 -16.67 -16.72
C TYR A 211 21.57 -15.57 -16.19
N TRP A 212 21.98 -14.33 -16.40
CA TRP A 212 21.19 -13.13 -16.09
C TRP A 212 20.68 -12.50 -17.38
N ILE A 213 19.47 -11.94 -17.33
CA ILE A 213 18.96 -11.08 -18.40
C ILE A 213 19.12 -9.63 -17.96
N ILE A 214 19.83 -8.84 -18.77
CA ILE A 214 20.04 -7.41 -18.55
C ILE A 214 19.26 -6.65 -19.62
N LEU A 215 18.21 -5.97 -19.19
CA LEU A 215 17.47 -5.03 -20.01
C LEU A 215 18.24 -3.71 -19.96
N SER A 216 19.29 -3.61 -20.78
CA SER A 216 20.38 -2.64 -20.65
C SER A 216 20.02 -1.25 -21.14
N ASP A 217 20.49 -0.25 -20.39
CA ASP A 217 20.62 1.12 -20.84
C ASP A 217 21.66 1.25 -21.97
N ARG A 218 21.62 2.39 -22.66
CA ARG A 218 22.60 2.78 -23.70
C ARG A 218 23.72 3.68 -23.17
N THR A 219 23.74 3.97 -21.87
CA THR A 219 24.75 4.83 -21.23
C THR A 219 26.05 4.07 -20.91
N GLY A 220 25.94 2.78 -20.57
CA GLY A 220 27.06 1.86 -20.37
C GLY A 220 27.06 1.10 -19.05
N VAL A 221 26.07 1.31 -18.17
CA VAL A 221 25.99 0.60 -16.87
C VAL A 221 25.71 -0.88 -17.08
N GLY A 222 24.73 -1.22 -17.94
CA GLY A 222 24.40 -2.62 -18.24
C GLY A 222 25.53 -3.39 -18.92
N ASP A 223 26.30 -2.77 -19.80
CA ASP A 223 27.50 -3.39 -20.40
C ASP A 223 28.59 -3.67 -19.35
N ALA A 224 28.83 -2.74 -18.44
CA ALA A 224 29.77 -2.93 -17.34
C ALA A 224 29.32 -4.06 -16.40
N LEU A 225 28.03 -4.14 -16.08
CA LEU A 225 27.45 -5.23 -15.29
C LEU A 225 27.57 -6.58 -15.99
N ALA A 226 27.29 -6.63 -17.29
CA ALA A 226 27.42 -7.83 -18.11
C ALA A 226 28.86 -8.37 -18.09
N LEU A 227 29.85 -7.48 -18.23
CA LEU A 227 31.26 -7.85 -18.21
C LEU A 227 31.67 -8.47 -16.87
N LYS A 228 31.23 -7.89 -15.74
CA LYS A 228 31.51 -8.40 -14.40
C LYS A 228 30.84 -9.76 -14.14
N LEU A 229 29.59 -9.93 -14.55
CA LEU A 229 28.89 -11.22 -14.44
C LEU A 229 29.59 -12.32 -15.26
N LYS A 230 30.05 -12.01 -16.48
CA LYS A 230 30.83 -12.94 -17.32
C LYS A 230 32.17 -13.31 -16.67
N GLN A 231 32.86 -12.37 -16.02
CA GLN A 231 34.09 -12.65 -15.27
C GLN A 231 33.87 -13.61 -14.09
N LEU A 232 32.67 -13.62 -13.51
CA LEU A 232 32.25 -14.57 -12.48
C LEU A 232 31.76 -15.91 -13.05
N GLY A 233 31.85 -16.12 -14.38
CA GLY A 233 31.43 -17.35 -15.05
C GLY A 233 29.92 -17.46 -15.28
N GLN A 234 29.16 -16.38 -15.11
CA GLN A 234 27.72 -16.36 -15.39
C GLN A 234 27.45 -16.11 -16.88
N GLY A 235 26.41 -16.73 -17.42
CA GLY A 235 25.85 -16.34 -18.71
C GLY A 235 25.16 -14.96 -18.61
N VAL A 236 25.15 -14.21 -19.70
CA VAL A 236 24.45 -12.92 -19.74
C VAL A 236 23.79 -12.73 -21.10
N GLU A 237 22.51 -12.41 -21.08
CA GLU A 237 21.74 -11.96 -22.24
C GLU A 237 21.48 -10.46 -22.09
N ILE A 238 21.84 -9.66 -23.10
CA ILE A 238 21.63 -8.21 -23.11
C ILE A 238 20.54 -7.84 -24.10
N ILE A 239 19.55 -7.07 -23.66
CA ILE A 239 18.43 -6.60 -24.49
C ILE A 239 18.27 -5.11 -24.31
N TYR A 240 18.33 -4.36 -25.40
CA TYR A 240 18.17 -2.90 -25.40
C TYR A 240 16.72 -2.51 -25.66
N ALA A 241 16.29 -1.37 -25.11
CA ALA A 241 14.94 -0.86 -25.31
C ALA A 241 14.66 -0.58 -26.80
N ALA A 242 13.47 -0.97 -27.24
CA ALA A 242 12.83 -0.42 -28.43
C ALA A 242 12.26 0.97 -28.11
N ASN A 243 11.99 1.78 -29.14
CA ASN A 243 11.47 3.14 -28.95
C ASN A 243 9.97 3.16 -28.52
N SER A 244 9.29 2.01 -28.44
CA SER A 244 7.87 1.91 -28.09
C SER A 244 7.52 0.66 -27.26
N VAL A 245 6.47 0.73 -26.43
CA VAL A 245 5.95 -0.42 -25.63
C VAL A 245 5.31 -1.48 -26.53
N SER A 246 4.73 -1.08 -27.66
CA SER A 246 4.11 -1.99 -28.64
C SER A 246 5.09 -2.97 -29.27
N GLU A 247 6.39 -2.66 -29.21
CA GLU A 247 7.48 -3.49 -29.71
C GLU A 247 8.23 -4.18 -28.56
N PHE A 248 7.55 -4.45 -27.45
CA PHE A 248 8.17 -5.12 -26.31
C PHE A 248 8.70 -6.51 -26.74
N PRO A 249 10.02 -6.74 -26.66
CA PRO A 249 10.61 -8.01 -27.10
C PRO A 249 10.21 -9.12 -26.14
N HIS A 250 9.89 -10.29 -26.69
CA HIS A 250 9.72 -11.49 -25.88
C HIS A 250 11.07 -11.85 -25.22
N LEU A 251 11.11 -11.87 -23.89
CA LEU A 251 12.34 -12.18 -23.16
C LEU A 251 12.66 -13.68 -23.27
N PRO A 252 13.90 -14.10 -23.53
CA PRO A 252 14.30 -15.52 -23.63
C PRO A 252 14.52 -16.12 -22.23
N ILE A 253 13.45 -16.20 -21.44
CA ILE A 253 13.49 -16.66 -20.05
C ILE A 253 13.37 -18.19 -20.03
N SER A 254 14.23 -18.85 -19.27
CA SER A 254 14.22 -20.31 -19.05
C SER A 254 14.53 -20.63 -17.60
N SER A 255 14.44 -21.91 -17.21
CA SER A 255 14.72 -22.38 -15.85
C SER A 255 16.16 -22.16 -15.37
N SER A 256 17.11 -21.90 -16.29
CA SER A 256 18.50 -21.57 -15.96
C SER A 256 18.72 -20.07 -15.71
N CYS A 257 17.69 -19.24 -15.88
CA CYS A 257 17.75 -17.81 -15.55
C CYS A 257 17.87 -17.63 -14.04
N LEU A 258 18.77 -16.75 -13.62
CA LEU A 258 19.03 -16.43 -12.21
C LEU A 258 18.30 -15.17 -11.75
N GLY A 259 17.95 -14.28 -12.68
CA GLY A 259 17.30 -13.01 -12.40
C GLY A 259 17.31 -12.08 -13.60
N VAL A 260 16.52 -11.01 -13.49
CA VAL A 260 16.37 -9.98 -14.52
C VAL A 260 16.75 -8.63 -13.92
N VAL A 261 17.57 -7.86 -14.62
CA VAL A 261 17.96 -6.50 -14.21
C VAL A 261 17.42 -5.50 -15.23
N TYR A 262 16.54 -4.61 -14.76
CA TYR A 262 15.89 -3.58 -15.55
C TYR A 262 16.67 -2.26 -15.46
N LEU A 263 17.41 -1.94 -16.52
CA LEU A 263 18.24 -0.73 -16.66
C LEU A 263 17.74 0.23 -17.75
N TRP A 264 16.73 -0.12 -18.55
CA TRP A 264 16.14 0.78 -19.57
C TRP A 264 15.72 2.13 -19.00
N SER A 265 15.40 2.20 -17.70
CA SER A 265 15.07 3.43 -17.01
C SER A 265 16.17 4.49 -17.03
N LEU A 266 17.43 4.11 -17.24
CA LEU A 266 18.55 5.05 -17.30
C LEU A 266 18.62 5.79 -18.64
N ASP A 267 17.88 5.33 -19.66
CA ASP A 267 17.78 6.01 -20.95
C ASP A 267 16.80 7.18 -20.85
N SER A 268 17.34 8.40 -20.83
CA SER A 268 16.56 9.65 -20.72
C SER A 268 15.58 9.90 -21.89
N SER A 269 15.66 9.11 -22.96
CA SER A 269 14.78 9.24 -24.13
C SER A 269 13.45 8.52 -23.99
N LEU A 270 13.27 7.65 -23.00
CA LEU A 270 12.04 6.87 -22.84
C LEU A 270 10.94 7.69 -22.15
N PRO A 271 9.74 7.81 -22.75
CA PRO A 271 8.59 8.41 -22.06
C PRO A 271 8.23 7.66 -20.77
N VAL A 272 7.67 8.39 -19.80
CA VAL A 272 7.26 7.86 -18.49
C VAL A 272 6.31 6.67 -18.61
N GLU A 273 5.31 6.81 -19.48
CA GLU A 273 4.30 5.79 -19.76
C GLU A 273 4.94 4.56 -20.41
N THR A 274 5.94 4.77 -21.27
CA THR A 274 6.69 3.69 -21.93
C THR A 274 7.49 2.90 -20.91
N ASN A 275 8.27 3.59 -20.09
CA ASN A 275 9.13 2.99 -19.06
C ASN A 275 8.31 2.19 -18.04
N THR A 276 7.23 2.79 -17.52
CA THR A 276 6.32 2.14 -16.56
C THR A 276 5.59 0.94 -17.20
N GLY A 277 5.13 1.08 -18.44
CA GLY A 277 4.45 0.00 -19.18
C GLY A 277 5.36 -1.18 -19.50
N SER A 278 6.63 -0.92 -19.86
CA SER A 278 7.62 -1.98 -20.05
C SER A 278 7.85 -2.79 -18.77
N LEU A 279 7.92 -2.15 -17.59
CA LEU A 279 8.08 -2.88 -16.33
C LEU A 279 6.88 -3.80 -16.04
N VAL A 280 5.65 -3.32 -16.28
CA VAL A 280 4.43 -4.15 -16.19
C VAL A 280 4.51 -5.35 -17.14
N LYS A 281 4.96 -5.15 -18.39
CA LYS A 281 5.07 -6.22 -19.39
C LYS A 281 6.07 -7.30 -19.00
N ILE A 282 7.21 -6.93 -18.40
CA ILE A 282 8.20 -7.89 -17.90
C ILE A 282 7.57 -8.78 -16.82
N VAL A 283 6.89 -8.17 -15.85
CA VAL A 283 6.23 -8.91 -14.77
C VAL A 283 5.13 -9.81 -15.33
N GLN A 284 4.31 -9.31 -16.25
CA GLN A 284 3.29 -10.11 -16.93
C GLN A 284 3.87 -11.32 -17.67
N GLN A 285 5.01 -11.15 -18.34
CA GLN A 285 5.68 -12.26 -19.01
C GLN A 285 6.21 -13.30 -18.01
N LEU A 286 6.88 -12.87 -16.93
CA LEU A 286 7.35 -13.78 -15.88
C LEU A 286 6.22 -14.62 -15.27
N ILE A 287 5.06 -14.00 -15.05
CA ILE A 287 3.85 -14.68 -14.57
C ILE A 287 3.33 -15.69 -15.62
N ALA A 288 3.24 -15.28 -16.89
CA ALA A 288 2.75 -16.13 -17.97
C ALA A 288 3.64 -17.36 -18.19
N ASP A 289 4.96 -17.16 -18.15
CA ASP A 289 5.97 -18.21 -18.33
C ASP A 289 6.11 -19.08 -17.07
N ARG A 290 5.52 -18.66 -15.94
CA ARG A 290 5.61 -19.31 -14.62
C ARG A 290 7.06 -19.46 -14.13
N ILE A 291 7.84 -18.40 -14.32
CA ILE A 291 9.26 -18.38 -13.94
C ILE A 291 9.44 -17.45 -12.75
N GLU A 292 9.80 -18.04 -11.62
CA GLU A 292 10.06 -17.34 -10.36
C GLU A 292 11.54 -16.94 -10.27
N VAL A 293 11.87 -15.78 -10.83
CA VAL A 293 13.22 -15.19 -10.74
C VAL A 293 13.12 -13.73 -10.27
N PRO A 294 14.10 -13.25 -9.49
CA PRO A 294 14.08 -11.88 -8.98
C PRO A 294 14.28 -10.86 -10.11
N LEU A 295 13.36 -9.91 -10.19
CA LEU A 295 13.41 -8.72 -11.02
C LEU A 295 13.93 -7.53 -10.20
N TRP A 296 15.02 -6.94 -10.65
CA TRP A 296 15.63 -5.75 -10.04
C TRP A 296 15.37 -4.53 -10.92
N SER A 297 14.71 -3.51 -10.37
CA SER A 297 14.47 -2.25 -11.07
C SER A 297 15.52 -1.22 -10.66
N ILE A 298 16.35 -0.82 -11.62
CA ILE A 298 17.38 0.18 -11.40
C ILE A 298 16.83 1.54 -11.82
N THR A 299 17.19 2.60 -11.12
CA THR A 299 16.97 4.00 -11.51
C THR A 299 18.23 4.80 -11.18
N GLN A 300 18.30 6.07 -11.57
CA GLN A 300 19.40 6.96 -11.23
C GLN A 300 18.86 8.32 -10.81
N ASN A 301 19.27 8.79 -9.63
CA ASN A 301 18.79 10.01 -9.01
C ASN A 301 17.27 10.18 -9.01
N SER A 302 16.50 9.09 -8.95
CA SER A 302 15.03 9.16 -8.87
C SER A 302 14.56 9.49 -7.44
N GLN A 303 15.37 9.15 -6.44
CA GLN A 303 15.11 9.39 -5.03
C GLN A 303 16.00 10.52 -4.50
N ALA A 304 15.42 11.46 -3.74
CA ALA A 304 16.19 12.49 -3.08
C ALA A 304 16.75 11.99 -1.74
N ILE A 305 18.02 11.58 -1.74
CA ILE A 305 18.71 11.05 -0.55
C ILE A 305 19.50 12.16 0.13
N LEU A 306 20.37 12.81 -0.66
CA LEU A 306 21.17 13.94 -0.25
C LEU A 306 20.54 15.24 -0.76
N LYS A 307 20.82 16.36 -0.09
CA LYS A 307 20.37 17.68 -0.54
C LYS A 307 20.88 18.04 -1.94
N THR A 308 22.01 17.48 -2.35
CA THR A 308 22.61 17.66 -3.68
C THR A 308 21.78 17.02 -4.79
N ASP A 309 21.09 15.92 -4.50
CA ASP A 309 20.34 15.12 -5.48
C ASP A 309 19.13 15.88 -6.06
N LEU A 310 18.60 16.84 -5.28
CA LEU A 310 17.38 17.56 -5.61
C LEU A 310 17.46 18.29 -6.97
N LYS A 311 18.65 18.74 -7.39
CA LYS A 311 18.84 19.45 -8.66
C LYS A 311 18.83 18.55 -9.89
N GLU A 312 19.15 17.27 -9.70
CA GLU A 312 19.35 16.29 -10.78
C GLU A 312 18.33 15.15 -10.64
N THR A 313 17.18 15.43 -10.03
CA THR A 313 16.17 14.40 -9.77
C THR A 313 15.49 13.95 -11.07
N ALA A 314 15.61 12.67 -11.40
CA ALA A 314 14.97 12.06 -12.56
C ALA A 314 13.49 11.77 -12.26
N LEU A 315 12.63 12.71 -12.63
CA LEU A 315 11.18 12.64 -12.38
C LEU A 315 10.55 11.45 -13.10
N GLU A 316 11.00 11.19 -14.33
CA GLU A 316 10.39 10.24 -15.26
C GLU A 316 10.42 8.81 -14.72
N THR A 317 11.50 8.45 -14.02
CA THR A 317 11.75 7.10 -13.51
C THR A 317 11.11 6.86 -12.14
N SER A 318 10.62 7.90 -11.48
CA SER A 318 10.02 7.79 -10.14
C SER A 318 8.76 6.93 -10.11
N CYS A 319 8.01 6.86 -11.21
CA CYS A 319 6.85 5.98 -11.37
C CYS A 319 7.20 4.51 -11.07
N LEU A 320 8.41 4.06 -11.42
CA LEU A 320 8.86 2.68 -11.21
C LEU A 320 8.94 2.31 -9.73
N TRP A 321 9.24 3.27 -8.86
CA TRP A 321 9.29 3.07 -7.41
C TRP A 321 7.91 2.83 -6.81
N GLY A 322 6.90 3.59 -7.26
CA GLY A 322 5.52 3.38 -6.87
C GLY A 322 4.99 2.02 -7.34
N LEU A 323 5.28 1.67 -8.60
CA LEU A 323 4.90 0.38 -9.18
C LEU A 323 5.61 -0.80 -8.48
N GLY A 324 6.91 -0.69 -8.23
CA GLY A 324 7.73 -1.72 -7.58
C GLY A 324 7.23 -2.12 -6.19
N LYS A 325 6.73 -1.15 -5.41
CA LYS A 325 6.10 -1.43 -4.10
C LYS A 325 4.86 -2.31 -4.23
N VAL A 326 4.09 -2.14 -5.31
CA VAL A 326 2.90 -2.97 -5.57
C VAL A 326 3.28 -4.33 -6.14
N ILE A 327 4.29 -4.40 -7.03
CA ILE A 327 4.84 -5.68 -7.52
C ILE A 327 5.32 -6.52 -6.33
N ALA A 328 6.04 -5.93 -5.37
CA ALA A 328 6.49 -6.62 -4.16
C ALA A 328 5.33 -7.15 -3.28
N LEU A 329 4.14 -6.54 -3.33
CA LEU A 329 2.96 -6.98 -2.57
C LEU A 329 2.16 -8.06 -3.29
N GLU A 330 2.03 -7.95 -4.62
CA GLU A 330 1.26 -8.89 -5.45
C GLU A 330 2.07 -10.14 -5.81
N HIS A 331 3.35 -9.96 -6.12
CA HIS A 331 4.27 -10.97 -6.63
C HIS A 331 5.63 -10.92 -5.88
N PRO A 332 5.64 -11.17 -4.55
CA PRO A 332 6.88 -11.15 -3.76
C PRO A 332 7.94 -12.15 -4.26
N GLU A 333 7.51 -13.22 -4.93
CA GLU A 333 8.38 -14.23 -5.55
C GLU A 333 9.15 -13.70 -6.78
N LEU A 334 8.65 -12.62 -7.41
CA LEU A 334 9.25 -12.04 -8.63
C LEU A 334 10.07 -10.79 -8.34
N TRP A 335 9.98 -10.19 -7.16
CA TRP A 335 10.58 -8.87 -6.92
C TRP A 335 11.88 -8.97 -6.13
N GLY A 336 13.00 -8.63 -6.79
CA GLY A 336 14.31 -8.50 -6.14
C GLY A 336 14.45 -7.19 -5.38
N GLY A 337 14.03 -6.08 -5.99
CA GLY A 337 14.08 -4.76 -5.34
C GLY A 337 14.23 -3.60 -6.32
N SER A 338 14.18 -2.39 -5.77
CA SER A 338 14.50 -1.13 -6.45
C SER A 338 15.85 -0.59 -5.98
N ILE A 339 16.72 -0.20 -6.91
CA ILE A 339 18.04 0.39 -6.64
C ILE A 339 18.14 1.75 -7.34
N ASP A 340 18.35 2.83 -6.58
CA ASP A 340 18.62 4.16 -7.14
C ASP A 340 20.12 4.47 -7.13
N LEU A 341 20.72 4.62 -8.31
CA LEU A 341 22.13 4.94 -8.48
C LEU A 341 22.41 6.44 -8.38
N ASP A 342 23.67 6.76 -8.12
CA ASP A 342 24.20 8.12 -8.14
C ASP A 342 24.62 8.50 -9.57
N ILE A 343 24.09 9.60 -10.09
CA ILE A 343 24.44 10.15 -11.41
C ILE A 343 25.92 10.52 -11.57
N THR A 344 26.61 10.82 -10.47
CA THR A 344 28.02 11.21 -10.49
C THR A 344 28.98 10.02 -10.46
N THR A 345 28.45 8.82 -10.20
CA THR A 345 29.26 7.60 -10.14
C THR A 345 29.49 7.05 -11.55
N ASN A 346 30.73 6.61 -11.83
CA ASN A 346 31.04 6.03 -13.13
C ASN A 346 30.31 4.69 -13.35
N PHE A 347 30.28 4.23 -14.59
CA PHE A 347 29.53 3.03 -14.95
C PHE A 347 30.04 1.74 -14.29
N ALA A 348 31.35 1.61 -14.09
CA ALA A 348 31.94 0.42 -13.49
C ALA A 348 31.57 0.29 -12.00
N ASP A 349 31.67 1.37 -11.25
CA ASP A 349 31.33 1.40 -9.82
C ASP A 349 29.81 1.29 -9.60
N SER A 350 29.01 1.86 -10.51
CA SER A 350 27.55 1.66 -10.52
C SER A 350 27.19 0.19 -10.73
N ALA A 351 27.87 -0.47 -11.68
CA ALA A 351 27.69 -1.90 -11.92
C ALA A 351 28.14 -2.75 -10.72
N ASP A 352 29.20 -2.37 -10.01
CA ASP A 352 29.61 -3.05 -8.76
C ASP A 352 28.53 -2.96 -7.68
N SER A 353 27.92 -1.78 -7.53
CA SER A 353 26.82 -1.57 -6.58
C SER A 353 25.61 -2.45 -6.89
N ILE A 354 25.25 -2.58 -8.17
CA ILE A 354 24.17 -3.50 -8.59
C ILE A 354 24.59 -4.95 -8.34
N LEU A 355 25.80 -5.34 -8.76
CA LEU A 355 26.30 -6.70 -8.68
C LEU A 355 26.29 -7.24 -7.25
N GLN A 356 26.66 -6.40 -6.29
CA GLN A 356 26.65 -6.73 -4.87
C GLN A 356 25.25 -7.13 -4.39
N GLU A 357 24.22 -6.38 -4.77
CA GLU A 357 22.85 -6.61 -4.31
C GLU A 357 22.18 -7.80 -5.00
N ILE A 358 22.43 -7.98 -6.30
CA ILE A 358 21.80 -9.08 -7.06
C ILE A 358 22.40 -10.46 -6.73
N LEU A 359 23.69 -10.52 -6.36
CA LEU A 359 24.36 -11.78 -6.01
C LEU A 359 24.19 -12.16 -4.54
N ALA A 360 24.09 -11.18 -3.65
CA ALA A 360 23.96 -11.36 -2.21
C ALA A 360 22.84 -10.45 -1.66
N PRO A 361 21.57 -10.71 -2.03
CA PRO A 361 20.45 -9.91 -1.54
C PRO A 361 20.29 -10.13 -0.03
N ASP A 362 20.12 -9.03 0.71
CA ASP A 362 19.65 -9.07 2.08
C ASP A 362 18.12 -8.90 2.13
N ARG A 363 17.55 -8.47 3.27
CA ARG A 363 16.10 -8.30 3.43
C ARG A 363 15.59 -6.94 2.95
N GLU A 364 16.46 -6.13 2.36
CA GLU A 364 16.15 -4.78 1.89
C GLU A 364 15.83 -4.79 0.40
N PHE A 365 14.78 -4.08 -0.01
CA PHE A 365 14.27 -4.07 -1.39
C PHE A 365 14.05 -2.66 -1.94
N GLN A 366 14.42 -1.63 -1.17
CA GLN A 366 14.36 -0.22 -1.55
C GLN A 366 15.69 0.44 -1.18
N LEU A 367 16.59 0.50 -2.15
CA LEU A 367 18.00 0.79 -1.98
C LEU A 367 18.40 2.03 -2.76
N ALA A 368 19.33 2.81 -2.23
CA ALA A 368 19.95 3.89 -2.97
C ALA A 368 21.45 3.90 -2.71
N PHE A 369 22.24 4.22 -3.74
CA PHE A 369 23.67 4.43 -3.64
C PHE A 369 23.97 5.90 -3.89
N ARG A 370 24.73 6.52 -2.99
CA ARG A 370 25.24 7.89 -3.13
C ARG A 370 26.67 7.95 -2.67
N GLN A 371 27.56 8.48 -3.50
CA GLN A 371 28.99 8.63 -3.18
C GLN A 371 29.61 7.32 -2.65
N GLY A 372 29.27 6.20 -3.29
CA GLY A 372 29.72 4.84 -2.90
C GLY A 372 29.12 4.29 -1.59
N LYS A 373 28.13 4.96 -1.00
CA LYS A 373 27.46 4.51 0.24
C LYS A 373 26.06 4.00 -0.05
N ARG A 374 25.71 2.89 0.59
CA ARG A 374 24.40 2.23 0.52
C ARG A 374 23.42 2.81 1.55
N TYR A 375 22.24 3.20 1.10
CA TYR A 375 21.14 3.69 1.90
C TYR A 375 19.91 2.81 1.72
N VAL A 376 19.11 2.70 2.78
CA VAL A 376 17.85 1.94 2.79
C VAL A 376 16.69 2.82 3.22
N SER A 377 15.53 2.62 2.62
CA SER A 377 14.32 3.40 2.91
C SER A 377 13.65 2.96 4.22
N ARG A 378 13.23 3.92 5.05
CA ARG A 378 12.46 3.71 6.27
C ARG A 378 11.33 4.71 6.37
N LEU A 379 10.16 4.26 6.83
CA LEU A 379 9.07 5.13 7.21
C LEU A 379 9.25 5.52 8.68
N ILE A 380 9.31 6.82 8.97
CA ILE A 380 9.44 7.35 10.32
C ILE A 380 8.31 8.33 10.63
N GLU A 381 7.95 8.46 11.90
CA GLU A 381 7.04 9.52 12.35
C GLU A 381 7.68 10.89 12.10
N SER A 382 6.86 11.84 11.64
CA SER A 382 7.25 13.23 11.40
C SER A 382 6.45 14.15 12.31
N GLN A 383 7.13 15.12 12.91
CA GLN A 383 6.47 16.15 13.71
C GLN A 383 6.43 17.45 12.90
N LEU A 384 5.26 18.08 12.83
CA LEU A 384 5.19 19.44 12.31
C LEU A 384 5.89 20.39 13.27
N PRO A 385 6.67 21.35 12.76
CA PRO A 385 7.06 22.49 13.58
C PRO A 385 5.80 23.18 14.11
N SER A 386 5.86 23.69 15.34
CA SER A 386 4.75 24.42 15.96
C SER A 386 4.33 25.59 15.07
N LEU A 387 3.13 25.50 14.49
CA LEU A 387 2.57 26.55 13.64
C LEU A 387 2.15 27.74 14.52
N GLY A 388 2.95 28.80 14.50
CA GLY A 388 2.70 30.02 15.29
C GLY A 388 1.73 31.02 14.63
N GLN A 389 1.34 30.82 13.37
CA GLN A 389 0.45 31.72 12.63
C GLN A 389 -0.73 30.98 12.00
N GLN A 390 -1.91 31.61 12.03
CA GLN A 390 -3.05 31.18 11.23
C GLN A 390 -2.73 31.41 9.75
N PHE A 391 -2.80 30.34 8.95
CA PHE A 391 -2.74 30.42 7.50
C PHE A 391 -3.98 31.13 6.95
N SER A 392 -3.79 32.32 6.39
CA SER A 392 -4.80 33.14 5.73
C SER A 392 -4.44 33.38 4.27
N LEU A 393 -5.44 33.32 3.39
CA LEU A 393 -5.27 33.52 1.96
C LEU A 393 -5.38 35.00 1.59
N HIS A 394 -4.67 35.41 0.53
CA HIS A 394 -4.80 36.74 -0.02
C HIS A 394 -6.19 36.91 -0.66
N PRO A 395 -6.98 37.93 -0.28
CA PRO A 395 -8.37 38.06 -0.74
C PRO A 395 -8.47 38.31 -2.26
N ASN A 396 -7.52 39.05 -2.85
CA ASN A 396 -7.47 39.29 -4.30
C ASN A 396 -6.67 38.21 -5.07
N GLY A 397 -6.36 37.08 -4.43
CA GLY A 397 -5.66 35.97 -5.07
C GLY A 397 -6.63 35.02 -5.77
N THR A 398 -6.21 34.49 -6.92
CA THR A 398 -6.93 33.42 -7.62
C THR A 398 -6.35 32.07 -7.24
N TYR A 399 -7.21 31.11 -6.90
CA TYR A 399 -6.81 29.76 -6.47
C TYR A 399 -7.40 28.70 -7.37
N LEU A 400 -6.53 27.89 -8.00
CA LEU A 400 -6.91 26.88 -8.96
C LEU A 400 -6.93 25.49 -8.33
N ILE A 401 -8.03 24.75 -8.53
CA ILE A 401 -8.20 23.36 -8.09
C ILE A 401 -8.46 22.47 -9.31
N THR A 402 -7.53 21.58 -9.65
CA THR A 402 -7.79 20.52 -10.63
C THR A 402 -8.48 19.34 -9.96
N GLY A 403 -9.39 18.68 -10.67
CA GLY A 403 -10.33 17.77 -10.01
C GLY A 403 -11.31 18.52 -9.10
N GLY A 404 -11.46 19.83 -9.28
CA GLY A 404 -12.26 20.72 -8.42
C GLY A 404 -13.75 20.38 -8.39
N LEU A 405 -14.23 19.69 -9.43
CA LEU A 405 -15.62 19.23 -9.56
C LEU A 405 -15.87 17.84 -8.96
N GLY A 406 -14.88 17.24 -8.28
CA GLY A 406 -15.03 16.02 -7.50
C GLY A 406 -15.31 16.32 -6.02
N ASN A 407 -15.73 15.30 -5.26
CA ASN A 407 -16.07 15.46 -3.84
C ASN A 407 -14.93 16.11 -3.03
N LEU A 408 -13.70 15.62 -3.20
CA LEU A 408 -12.54 16.17 -2.51
C LEU A 408 -12.22 17.59 -2.97
N GLY A 409 -12.30 17.86 -4.27
CA GLY A 409 -12.11 19.20 -4.84
C GLY A 409 -13.08 20.23 -4.27
N LEU A 410 -14.36 19.86 -4.08
CA LEU A 410 -15.36 20.73 -3.47
C LEU A 410 -15.11 20.98 -1.97
N GLN A 411 -14.69 19.97 -1.22
CA GLN A 411 -14.32 20.17 0.18
C GLN A 411 -13.10 21.10 0.31
N ILE A 412 -12.15 20.99 -0.61
CA ILE A 412 -11.00 21.92 -0.70
C ILE A 412 -11.48 23.33 -1.06
N ALA A 413 -12.41 23.48 -2.02
CA ALA A 413 -12.97 24.78 -2.39
C ALA A 413 -13.66 25.47 -1.21
N ARG A 414 -14.46 24.73 -0.44
CA ARG A 414 -15.06 25.21 0.82
C ARG A 414 -13.99 25.62 1.83
N TRP A 415 -12.99 24.77 2.04
CA TRP A 415 -11.90 25.07 2.96
C TRP A 415 -11.12 26.33 2.56
N LEU A 416 -10.81 26.53 1.27
CA LEU A 416 -10.16 27.75 0.80
C LEU A 416 -11.03 28.99 1.01
N SER A 417 -12.34 28.90 0.75
CA SER A 417 -13.30 29.98 1.03
C SER A 417 -13.27 30.41 2.50
N ASP A 418 -13.30 29.43 3.41
CA ASP A 418 -13.22 29.65 4.86
C ASP A 418 -11.87 30.27 5.29
N ARG A 419 -10.80 30.05 4.50
CA ARG A 419 -9.48 30.68 4.69
C ARG A 419 -9.31 32.04 4.03
N GLY A 420 -10.37 32.57 3.40
CA GLY A 420 -10.39 33.91 2.84
C GLY A 420 -10.21 34.01 1.32
N ALA A 421 -10.18 32.88 0.60
CA ALA A 421 -10.23 32.92 -0.87
C ALA A 421 -11.54 33.58 -1.33
N ARG A 422 -11.46 34.40 -2.39
CA ARG A 422 -12.63 35.02 -3.03
C ARG A 422 -12.77 34.69 -4.51
N HIS A 423 -11.69 34.28 -5.17
CA HIS A 423 -11.68 33.85 -6.57
C HIS A 423 -11.16 32.42 -6.67
N LEU A 424 -12.04 31.49 -7.05
CA LEU A 424 -11.72 30.06 -7.22
C LEU A 424 -11.86 29.65 -8.68
N VAL A 425 -10.91 28.86 -9.16
CA VAL A 425 -10.95 28.27 -10.50
C VAL A 425 -11.03 26.76 -10.37
N LEU A 426 -12.14 26.17 -10.80
CA LEU A 426 -12.37 24.73 -10.73
C LEU A 426 -12.18 24.10 -12.12
N ILE A 427 -11.18 23.22 -12.24
CA ILE A 427 -10.91 22.48 -13.46
C ILE A 427 -11.37 21.04 -13.32
N GLY A 428 -12.15 20.56 -14.29
CA GLY A 428 -12.57 19.17 -14.42
C GLY A 428 -12.95 18.82 -15.85
N ARG A 429 -13.23 17.54 -16.14
CA ARG A 429 -13.57 17.09 -17.50
C ARG A 429 -15.06 17.23 -17.86
N ARG A 430 -15.92 17.24 -16.85
CA ARG A 430 -17.38 17.35 -17.00
C ARG A 430 -17.77 18.79 -17.20
N LYS A 431 -18.75 19.04 -18.05
CA LYS A 431 -19.39 20.34 -18.14
C LYS A 431 -20.28 20.60 -16.92
N PHE A 432 -20.59 21.87 -16.65
CA PHE A 432 -21.39 22.24 -15.48
C PHE A 432 -22.79 21.61 -15.51
N GLU A 433 -23.40 21.54 -16.70
CA GLU A 433 -24.73 20.97 -16.93
C GLU A 433 -24.79 19.45 -16.71
N GLU A 434 -23.63 18.78 -16.73
CA GLU A 434 -23.48 17.33 -16.53
C GLU A 434 -23.14 16.97 -15.07
N LEU A 435 -23.00 17.97 -14.19
CA LEU A 435 -22.63 17.73 -12.80
C LEU A 435 -23.80 17.13 -12.01
N PRO A 436 -23.51 16.26 -11.02
CA PRO A 436 -24.52 15.81 -10.07
C PRO A 436 -25.19 17.01 -9.38
N PRO A 437 -26.51 16.97 -9.09
CA PRO A 437 -27.22 18.07 -8.42
C PRO A 437 -26.52 18.53 -7.14
N SER A 438 -26.01 17.61 -6.32
CA SER A 438 -25.28 17.93 -5.09
C SER A 438 -23.99 18.72 -5.31
N THR A 439 -23.29 18.49 -6.42
CA THR A 439 -22.09 19.23 -6.80
C THR A 439 -22.46 20.65 -7.24
N ALA A 440 -23.48 20.79 -8.10
CA ALA A 440 -23.97 22.08 -8.57
C ALA A 440 -24.52 22.94 -7.42
N GLU A 441 -25.29 22.35 -6.51
CA GLU A 441 -25.81 23.02 -5.30
C GLU A 441 -24.67 23.55 -4.40
N THR A 442 -23.60 22.77 -4.24
CA THR A 442 -22.43 23.19 -3.46
C THR A 442 -21.74 24.39 -4.07
N ILE A 443 -21.57 24.41 -5.39
CA ILE A 443 -20.96 25.53 -6.11
C ILE A 443 -21.82 26.78 -5.96
N GLN A 444 -23.13 26.67 -6.21
CA GLN A 444 -24.07 27.78 -6.03
C GLN A 444 -24.11 28.31 -4.60
N GLN A 445 -23.94 27.44 -3.60
CA GLN A 445 -23.85 27.86 -2.20
C GLN A 445 -22.61 28.71 -1.95
N LEU A 446 -21.45 28.35 -2.50
CA LEU A 446 -20.23 29.15 -2.40
C LEU A 446 -20.38 30.48 -3.13
N GLU A 447 -21.01 30.51 -4.31
CA GLU A 447 -21.28 31.75 -5.04
C GLU A 447 -22.18 32.70 -4.24
N ARG A 448 -23.23 32.18 -3.58
CA ARG A 448 -24.10 32.96 -2.68
C ARG A 448 -23.36 33.51 -1.46
N GLN A 449 -22.22 32.94 -1.09
CA GLN A 449 -21.33 33.45 -0.03
C GLN A 449 -20.36 34.54 -0.54
N GLY A 450 -20.50 34.96 -1.81
CA GLY A 450 -19.68 36.00 -2.42
C GLY A 450 -18.34 35.49 -2.96
N ILE A 451 -18.23 34.19 -3.23
CA ILE A 451 -17.06 33.60 -3.89
C ILE A 451 -17.29 33.59 -5.40
N GLU A 452 -16.40 34.22 -6.14
CA GLU A 452 -16.39 34.13 -7.60
C GLU A 452 -15.77 32.79 -8.00
N ILE A 453 -16.53 31.99 -8.76
CA ILE A 453 -16.10 30.66 -9.21
C ILE A 453 -16.11 30.60 -10.73
N GLU A 454 -14.93 30.39 -11.31
CA GLU A 454 -14.78 30.09 -12.73
C GLU A 454 -14.62 28.58 -12.93
N ILE A 455 -15.42 27.97 -13.81
CA ILE A 455 -15.38 26.53 -14.08
C ILE A 455 -14.90 26.30 -15.50
N PHE A 456 -13.84 25.50 -15.64
CA PHE A 456 -13.33 25.08 -16.95
C PHE A 456 -13.47 23.58 -17.14
N SER A 457 -14.20 23.21 -18.21
CA SER A 457 -14.33 21.83 -18.67
C SER A 457 -13.14 21.44 -19.57
N VAL A 458 -12.03 21.03 -18.97
CA VAL A 458 -10.78 20.69 -19.65
C VAL A 458 -10.10 19.48 -19.00
N ASP A 459 -9.48 18.63 -19.83
CA ASP A 459 -8.54 17.62 -19.34
C ASP A 459 -7.22 18.34 -18.98
N VAL A 460 -6.79 18.24 -17.72
CA VAL A 460 -5.54 18.88 -17.23
C VAL A 460 -4.29 18.44 -18.00
N SER A 461 -4.34 17.33 -18.74
CA SER A 461 -3.25 16.86 -19.58
C SER A 461 -3.22 17.48 -21.00
N ASP A 462 -4.23 18.29 -21.36
CA ASP A 462 -4.30 19.05 -22.60
C ASP A 462 -3.49 20.35 -22.46
N ARG A 463 -2.36 20.41 -23.18
CA ARG A 463 -1.40 21.52 -23.07
C ARG A 463 -2.00 22.84 -23.52
N ASP A 464 -2.57 22.88 -24.72
CA ASP A 464 -2.96 24.14 -25.38
C ASP A 464 -4.13 24.79 -24.63
N ARG A 465 -5.10 23.98 -24.20
CA ARG A 465 -6.24 24.46 -23.44
C ARG A 465 -5.84 24.90 -22.04
N LEU A 466 -4.99 24.13 -21.35
CA LEU A 466 -4.52 24.51 -20.02
C LEU A 466 -3.67 25.79 -20.06
N GLU A 467 -2.80 25.93 -21.06
CA GLU A 467 -2.00 27.14 -21.26
C GLU A 467 -2.88 28.38 -21.50
N THR A 468 -3.93 28.23 -22.32
CA THR A 468 -4.89 29.31 -22.57
C THR A 468 -5.54 29.77 -21.26
N ILE A 469 -6.03 28.82 -20.44
CA ILE A 469 -6.65 29.13 -19.14
C ILE A 469 -5.63 29.80 -18.21
N ILE A 470 -4.45 29.19 -18.01
CA ILE A 470 -3.44 29.73 -17.08
C ILE A 470 -2.99 31.15 -17.47
N LYS A 471 -2.97 31.50 -18.75
CA LYS A 471 -2.63 32.85 -19.22
C LYS A 471 -3.71 33.88 -18.87
N THR A 472 -4.99 33.50 -18.89
CA THR A 472 -6.10 34.44 -18.61
C THR A 472 -6.32 34.69 -17.12
N LEU A 473 -5.87 33.81 -16.23
CA LEU A 473 -6.08 33.96 -14.79
C LEU A 473 -5.29 35.16 -14.22
N PRO A 474 -5.96 36.19 -13.67
CA PRO A 474 -5.30 37.28 -12.97
C PRO A 474 -4.81 36.78 -11.60
N SER A 475 -3.64 37.27 -11.17
CA SER A 475 -3.14 37.07 -9.79
C SER A 475 -3.23 35.62 -9.27
N LEU A 476 -2.86 34.63 -10.10
CA LEU A 476 -2.81 33.23 -9.67
C LEU A 476 -1.81 33.06 -8.52
N ARG A 477 -2.31 32.71 -7.34
CA ARG A 477 -1.55 32.63 -6.09
C ARG A 477 -1.41 31.20 -5.57
N GLY A 478 -2.34 30.31 -5.88
CA GLY A 478 -2.27 28.95 -5.35
C GLY A 478 -2.83 27.92 -6.30
N ILE A 479 -2.21 26.75 -6.29
CA ILE A 479 -2.65 25.61 -7.09
C ILE A 479 -2.80 24.40 -6.18
N ILE A 480 -3.92 23.71 -6.32
CA ILE A 480 -4.18 22.41 -5.73
C ILE A 480 -4.47 21.42 -6.85
N HIS A 481 -3.58 20.46 -7.03
CA HIS A 481 -3.73 19.40 -8.01
C HIS A 481 -4.37 18.17 -7.37
N ALA A 482 -5.70 18.08 -7.46
CA ALA A 482 -6.50 16.94 -7.00
C ALA A 482 -7.12 16.14 -8.16
N ALA A 483 -6.71 16.42 -9.40
CA ALA A 483 -7.09 15.61 -10.55
C ALA A 483 -6.46 14.21 -10.45
N GLY A 484 -7.30 13.20 -10.59
CA GLY A 484 -6.87 11.82 -10.55
C GLY A 484 -8.05 10.89 -10.74
N VAL A 485 -7.75 9.71 -11.25
CA VAL A 485 -8.65 8.57 -11.29
C VAL A 485 -7.92 7.39 -10.66
N GLY A 486 -8.66 6.51 -10.01
CA GLY A 486 -8.17 5.25 -9.50
C GLY A 486 -9.04 4.14 -10.06
N SER A 487 -8.41 3.01 -10.35
CA SER A 487 -9.05 1.74 -10.69
C SER A 487 -8.35 0.65 -9.91
N LEU A 488 -9.03 -0.46 -9.65
CA LEU A 488 -8.41 -1.66 -9.09
C LEU A 488 -8.10 -2.61 -10.24
N GLU A 489 -6.82 -2.92 -10.45
CA GLU A 489 -6.38 -3.85 -11.48
C GLU A 489 -5.08 -4.54 -11.05
N ASN A 490 -5.07 -5.87 -11.05
CA ASN A 490 -3.87 -6.66 -10.76
C ASN A 490 -2.80 -6.43 -11.83
N ILE A 491 -1.53 -6.48 -11.45
CA ILE A 491 -0.41 -6.32 -12.40
C ILE A 491 -0.47 -7.35 -13.53
N SER A 492 -0.88 -8.59 -13.23
CA SER A 492 -1.04 -9.68 -14.20
C SER A 492 -2.03 -9.36 -15.33
N GLU A 493 -3.01 -8.50 -15.07
CA GLU A 493 -4.11 -8.17 -16.00
C GLU A 493 -4.02 -6.74 -16.53
N MET A 494 -3.12 -5.93 -15.96
CA MET A 494 -3.02 -4.49 -16.20
C MET A 494 -2.81 -4.15 -17.68
N LYS A 495 -3.77 -3.44 -18.24
CA LYS A 495 -3.70 -2.96 -19.63
C LYS A 495 -2.95 -1.64 -19.73
N GLN A 496 -2.30 -1.42 -20.87
CA GLN A 496 -1.65 -0.13 -21.18
C GLN A 496 -2.66 1.02 -21.12
N SER A 497 -3.90 0.83 -21.60
CA SER A 497 -4.96 1.83 -21.54
C SER A 497 -5.31 2.24 -20.11
N SER A 498 -5.28 1.30 -19.16
CA SER A 498 -5.54 1.59 -17.74
C SER A 498 -4.41 2.38 -17.12
N LEU A 499 -3.17 1.97 -17.42
CA LEU A 499 -1.97 2.67 -17.01
C LEU A 499 -1.99 4.13 -17.51
N ASP A 500 -2.23 4.33 -18.81
CA ASP A 500 -2.32 5.65 -19.43
C ASP A 500 -3.44 6.50 -18.81
N CYS A 501 -4.62 5.90 -18.58
CA CYS A 501 -5.77 6.57 -17.97
C CYS A 501 -5.45 7.14 -16.58
N VAL A 502 -4.68 6.40 -15.77
CA VAL A 502 -4.33 6.79 -14.39
C VAL A 502 -3.13 7.73 -14.34
N LEU A 503 -2.08 7.46 -15.14
CA LEU A 503 -0.88 8.30 -15.19
C LEU A 503 -1.19 9.68 -15.77
N LYS A 504 -1.95 9.77 -16.87
CA LYS A 504 -2.15 11.02 -17.63
C LYS A 504 -2.60 12.22 -16.78
N PRO A 505 -3.68 12.15 -15.96
CA PRO A 505 -4.12 13.31 -15.20
C PRO A 505 -3.16 13.70 -14.06
N LYS A 506 -2.47 12.74 -13.43
CA LYS A 506 -1.57 12.98 -12.29
C LYS A 506 -0.15 13.35 -12.72
N VAL A 507 0.41 12.61 -13.66
CA VAL A 507 1.79 12.80 -14.15
C VAL A 507 1.83 13.98 -15.11
N ARG A 508 1.26 13.81 -16.31
CA ARG A 508 1.30 14.84 -17.35
C ARG A 508 0.57 16.11 -16.92
N GLY A 509 -0.57 15.98 -16.23
CA GLY A 509 -1.30 17.13 -15.70
C GLY A 509 -0.49 17.96 -14.70
N ALA A 510 0.14 17.33 -13.71
CA ALA A 510 0.98 18.05 -12.75
C ALA A 510 2.23 18.65 -13.39
N TRP A 511 2.84 17.95 -14.35
CA TRP A 511 3.98 18.46 -15.12
C TRP A 511 3.63 19.70 -15.94
N LEU A 512 2.48 19.71 -16.63
CA LEU A 512 2.02 20.88 -17.36
C LEU A 512 1.72 22.06 -16.44
N LEU A 513 1.05 21.83 -15.31
CA LEU A 513 0.85 22.87 -14.29
C LEU A 513 2.18 23.44 -13.82
N HIS A 514 3.18 22.58 -13.58
CA HIS A 514 4.52 23.04 -13.24
C HIS A 514 5.12 23.93 -14.35
N GLN A 515 5.18 23.45 -15.59
CA GLN A 515 5.76 24.18 -16.72
C GLN A 515 5.09 25.54 -16.95
N LEU A 516 3.77 25.59 -16.89
CA LEU A 516 2.98 26.79 -17.21
C LEU A 516 2.98 27.84 -16.07
N THR A 517 3.52 27.50 -14.90
CA THR A 517 3.44 28.35 -13.69
C THR A 517 4.80 28.66 -13.07
N GLN A 518 5.90 28.30 -13.73
CA GLN A 518 7.26 28.55 -13.20
C GLN A 518 7.55 30.03 -12.95
N THR A 519 6.94 30.93 -13.73
CA THR A 519 7.12 32.39 -13.63
C THR A 519 6.08 33.07 -12.73
N ARG A 520 5.15 32.30 -12.14
CA ARG A 520 4.09 32.84 -11.28
C ARG A 520 4.55 32.82 -9.82
N GLU A 521 4.32 33.91 -9.10
CA GLU A 521 4.58 34.00 -7.66
C GLU A 521 3.45 33.32 -6.86
N LEU A 522 3.53 31.99 -6.77
CA LEU A 522 2.60 31.19 -6.00
C LEU A 522 2.95 31.21 -4.50
N ASP A 523 1.92 31.27 -3.65
CA ASP A 523 2.01 31.04 -2.21
C ASP A 523 2.11 29.53 -1.91
N PHE A 524 1.44 28.69 -2.72
CA PHE A 524 1.50 27.23 -2.59
C PHE A 524 1.23 26.49 -3.91
N PHE A 525 1.77 25.28 -4.00
CA PHE A 525 1.51 24.33 -5.08
C PHE A 525 1.34 22.93 -4.46
N VAL A 526 0.10 22.55 -4.16
CA VAL A 526 -0.20 21.33 -3.40
C VAL A 526 -0.58 20.20 -4.36
N LEU A 527 0.11 19.07 -4.23
CA LEU A 527 -0.13 17.84 -4.99
C LEU A 527 -0.82 16.82 -4.10
N PHE A 528 -1.99 16.36 -4.51
CA PHE A 528 -2.72 15.32 -3.80
C PHE A 528 -2.23 13.95 -4.25
N SER A 529 -1.24 13.47 -3.51
CA SER A 529 -0.68 12.14 -3.64
C SER A 529 -1.49 11.13 -2.80
N SER A 530 -0.96 9.92 -2.63
CA SER A 530 -1.62 8.87 -1.85
C SER A 530 -0.63 8.05 -1.06
N ALA A 531 -1.06 7.52 0.09
CA ALA A 531 -0.30 6.54 0.85
C ALA A 531 0.06 5.28 0.02
N ALA A 532 -0.67 5.00 -1.07
CA ALA A 532 -0.34 3.94 -2.01
C ALA A 532 1.04 4.12 -2.66
N SER A 533 1.54 5.35 -2.88
CA SER A 533 2.92 5.55 -3.35
C SER A 533 3.95 5.32 -2.26
N VAL A 534 3.60 5.41 -0.98
CA VAL A 534 4.55 5.28 0.14
C VAL A 534 4.88 3.81 0.42
N TRP A 535 3.87 2.98 0.67
CA TRP A 535 4.04 1.57 1.05
C TRP A 535 3.37 0.56 0.10
N GLY A 536 2.73 1.02 -0.97
CA GLY A 536 2.03 0.16 -1.92
C GLY A 536 0.64 -0.28 -1.45
N ALA A 537 -0.20 -0.67 -2.40
CA ALA A 537 -1.46 -1.36 -2.15
C ALA A 537 -1.74 -2.27 -3.34
N LYS A 538 -2.18 -3.51 -3.07
CA LYS A 538 -2.55 -4.47 -4.13
C LYS A 538 -3.62 -3.83 -5.04
N GLN A 539 -3.55 -4.17 -6.32
CA GLN A 539 -4.39 -3.69 -7.42
C GLN A 539 -4.25 -2.20 -7.73
N LEU A 540 -3.30 -1.50 -7.10
CA LEU A 540 -3.09 -0.07 -7.26
C LEU A 540 -1.73 0.26 -7.89
N GLY A 541 -1.15 -0.64 -8.68
CA GLY A 541 0.19 -0.47 -9.29
C GLY A 541 0.34 0.82 -10.09
N HIS A 542 -0.55 1.05 -11.06
CA HIS A 542 -0.57 2.28 -11.86
C HIS A 542 -0.84 3.55 -11.02
N TYR A 543 -1.58 3.41 -9.91
CA TYR A 543 -1.97 4.52 -9.06
C TYR A 543 -0.83 4.90 -8.12
N ALA A 544 -0.16 3.92 -7.52
CA ALA A 544 1.06 4.11 -6.75
C ALA A 544 2.16 4.75 -7.61
N ALA A 545 2.34 4.28 -8.85
CA ALA A 545 3.26 4.88 -9.82
C ALA A 545 2.96 6.37 -10.07
N ALA A 546 1.71 6.69 -10.41
CA ALA A 546 1.27 8.06 -10.68
C ALA A 546 1.49 9.01 -9.48
N ASN A 547 1.25 8.53 -8.27
CA ASN A 547 1.41 9.31 -7.04
C ASN A 547 2.89 9.48 -6.65
N GLN A 548 3.74 8.48 -6.90
CA GLN A 548 5.17 8.60 -6.66
C GLN A 548 5.82 9.69 -7.54
N PHE A 549 5.30 9.91 -8.76
CA PHE A 549 5.69 11.06 -9.58
C PHE A 549 5.36 12.40 -8.92
N LEU A 550 4.18 12.53 -8.31
CA LEU A 550 3.78 13.76 -7.61
C LEU A 550 4.72 14.06 -6.43
N ASP A 551 5.09 13.03 -5.68
CA ASP A 551 6.02 13.15 -4.55
C ASP A 551 7.38 13.69 -5.01
N THR A 552 7.88 13.13 -6.11
CA THR A 552 9.17 13.51 -6.70
C THR A 552 9.11 14.90 -7.35
N LEU A 553 7.99 15.27 -7.98
CA LEU A 553 7.77 16.60 -8.54
C LEU A 553 7.79 17.69 -7.46
N ALA A 554 7.26 17.42 -6.27
CA ALA A 554 7.33 18.38 -5.17
C ALA A 554 8.78 18.65 -4.74
N LEU A 555 9.60 17.59 -4.64
CA LEU A 555 11.03 17.70 -4.32
C LEU A 555 11.79 18.47 -5.41
N TYR A 556 11.51 18.17 -6.68
CA TYR A 556 12.11 18.88 -7.82
C TYR A 556 11.75 20.37 -7.82
N ARG A 557 10.48 20.72 -7.59
CA ARG A 557 10.07 22.14 -7.50
C ARG A 557 10.82 22.87 -6.39
N HIS A 558 11.00 22.24 -5.23
CA HIS A 558 11.80 22.82 -4.15
C HIS A 558 13.27 23.04 -4.54
N SER A 559 13.85 22.14 -5.35
CA SER A 559 15.25 22.25 -5.78
C SER A 559 15.52 23.49 -6.63
N ILE A 560 14.52 23.90 -7.41
CA ILE A 560 14.53 25.13 -8.21
C ILE A 560 13.85 26.31 -7.49
N LYS A 561 13.69 26.22 -6.16
CA LYS A 561 13.15 27.26 -5.27
C LYS A 561 11.70 27.67 -5.56
N LEU A 562 10.91 26.80 -6.17
CA LEU A 562 9.46 26.99 -6.30
C LEU A 562 8.73 26.31 -5.13
N PRO A 563 7.58 26.85 -4.69
CA PRO A 563 6.78 26.20 -3.66
C PRO A 563 6.21 24.89 -4.19
N ALA A 564 6.17 23.87 -3.34
CA ALA A 564 5.43 22.64 -3.56
C ALA A 564 5.13 21.95 -2.23
N LEU A 565 4.09 21.11 -2.21
CA LEU A 565 3.80 20.18 -1.12
C LEU A 565 3.10 18.97 -1.70
N SER A 566 3.70 17.78 -1.62
CA SER A 566 2.98 16.53 -1.87
C SER A 566 2.45 15.96 -0.57
N ILE A 567 1.18 15.57 -0.55
CA ILE A 567 0.57 14.92 0.62
C ILE A 567 0.07 13.54 0.24
N ASN A 568 0.64 12.51 0.87
CA ASN A 568 0.28 11.12 0.68
C ASN A 568 -0.92 10.74 1.55
N TRP A 569 -2.13 11.06 1.09
CA TRP A 569 -3.34 10.81 1.86
C TRP A 569 -3.67 9.32 2.04
N GLY A 570 -4.13 8.97 3.25
CA GLY A 570 -4.86 7.73 3.51
C GLY A 570 -6.30 7.79 2.99
N SER A 571 -7.15 6.87 3.44
CA SER A 571 -8.58 6.89 3.08
C SER A 571 -9.34 8.00 3.81
N PHE A 572 -10.33 8.59 3.13
CA PHE A 572 -11.25 9.57 3.71
C PHE A 572 -12.57 8.88 4.09
N THR A 573 -13.16 9.28 5.22
CA THR A 573 -14.39 8.67 5.80
C THR A 573 -15.67 9.04 5.04
N GLU A 574 -15.72 10.19 4.37
CA GLU A 574 -16.81 10.58 3.48
C GLU A 574 -16.44 10.32 2.03
N ARG A 575 -17.39 9.76 1.25
CA ARG A 575 -17.38 9.53 -0.22
C ARG A 575 -16.13 10.00 -0.98
N GLY A 576 -14.99 9.39 -0.69
CA GLY A 576 -13.73 9.53 -1.41
C GLY A 576 -13.57 8.40 -2.42
N MET A 577 -12.52 8.44 -3.25
CA MET A 577 -12.27 7.48 -4.36
C MET A 577 -12.37 5.99 -4.00
N VAL A 578 -12.36 5.62 -2.70
CA VAL A 578 -12.35 4.23 -2.22
C VAL A 578 -13.71 3.76 -1.68
N SER A 579 -14.76 4.60 -1.63
CA SER A 579 -16.04 4.22 -0.99
C SER A 579 -17.19 3.92 -1.97
N SER A 580 -16.93 3.46 -3.19
CA SER A 580 -18.00 3.05 -4.10
C SER A 580 -17.65 1.79 -4.88
N THR A 581 -18.08 0.64 -4.36
CA THR A 581 -18.46 -0.53 -5.17
C THR A 581 -19.68 -0.25 -6.06
N GLU A 582 -20.26 0.96 -5.99
CA GLU A 582 -21.27 1.47 -6.91
C GLU A 582 -20.90 2.90 -7.34
N ALA A 583 -19.91 3.00 -8.21
CA ALA A 583 -19.86 4.08 -9.16
C ALA A 583 -19.63 3.44 -10.52
N THR A 584 -20.65 3.44 -11.35
CA THR A 584 -20.46 3.54 -12.79
C THR A 584 -19.51 4.73 -13.00
N PHE A 585 -18.25 4.44 -13.30
CA PHE A 585 -17.18 5.41 -13.53
C PHE A 585 -17.33 6.08 -14.90
#